data_AF-A0A1I1JST7-F1
#
_entry.id   AF-A0A1I1JST7-F1
#
_cell.length_a   1.000
_cell.length_b   1.000
_cell.length_c   1.000
_cell.angle_alpha   90.00
_cell.angle_beta   90.00
_cell.angle_gamma   90.00
#
_symmetry.space_group_name_H-M   'P 1'
#
loop_
_entity.id
_entity.type
_entity.pdbx_description
1 polymer ?
#
loop_
_entity_poly.entity_id
_entity_poly.type
_entity_poly.pdbx_seq_one_letter_code
_entity_poly.pdbx_strand_id
1 'polypeptide(L)'
;MNLELIPLLIIALLMISAGGADVETTEFVIEGDHEMTEHRGALIVGDATVTVPANEAVSGPVYVIGGEFRVQGTVEGDVTQLSGSLVVEDGGIIGGELQHIGGSEVLSDEAVITERTTVTLESNEPGPIAAYAPFVLTTLMLALAGAGLSRKRNALLDNIGAATREHPLISLTVGALLSVTFLSIFVFMAFTLILLPVSILGLLTGLLIIAYGIIALGYLAGQQLNTSRVGLATGLGVVAIMVLLQVIGVIPILGDLIGGGLLLMGLGAVVLTYFGLQEFEPVSLPE
;
A
#
# COMPACT_ATOMS: atom_id res chain seq x y z
N MET A 1 7.75 23.19 -11.67
CA MET A 1 6.88 22.00 -11.83
C MET A 1 6.92 21.25 -10.52
N ASN A 2 5.93 21.47 -9.66
CA ASN A 2 5.89 20.87 -8.33
C ASN A 2 5.61 19.37 -8.49
N LEU A 3 6.46 18.51 -7.93
CA LEU A 3 6.31 17.04 -8.02
C LEU A 3 4.98 16.55 -7.42
N GLU A 4 4.38 17.35 -6.53
CA GLU A 4 3.06 17.14 -5.93
C GLU A 4 1.91 17.26 -6.94
N LEU A 5 2.13 17.87 -8.11
CA LEU A 5 1.11 18.03 -9.16
C LEU A 5 0.98 16.80 -10.07
N ILE A 6 1.94 15.88 -10.03
CA ILE A 6 1.94 14.70 -10.91
C ILE A 6 0.73 13.78 -10.63
N PRO A 7 0.41 13.42 -9.38
CA PRO A 7 -0.78 12.60 -9.09
C PRO A 7 -2.08 13.28 -9.53
N LEU A 8 -2.20 14.59 -9.29
CA LEU A 8 -3.36 15.41 -9.64
C LEU A 8 -3.58 15.42 -11.16
N LEU A 9 -2.52 15.61 -11.94
CA LEU A 9 -2.57 15.59 -13.40
C LEU A 9 -2.92 14.20 -13.96
N ILE A 10 -2.42 13.12 -13.33
CA ILE A 10 -2.78 11.74 -13.69
C ILE A 10 -4.26 11.49 -13.44
N ILE A 11 -4.78 11.89 -12.27
CA ILE A 11 -6.21 11.74 -11.93
C ILE A 11 -7.08 12.53 -12.91
N ALA A 12 -6.71 13.79 -13.18
CA ALA A 12 -7.38 14.63 -14.16
C ALA A 12 -7.42 13.99 -15.55
N LEU A 13 -6.28 13.47 -16.03
CA LEU A 13 -6.19 12.83 -17.34
C LEU A 13 -7.04 11.54 -17.41
N LEU A 14 -7.05 10.75 -16.33
CA LEU A 14 -7.89 9.56 -16.23
C LEU A 14 -9.38 9.92 -16.24
N MET A 15 -9.77 11.01 -15.58
CA MET A 15 -11.15 11.49 -15.53
C MET A 15 -11.61 12.03 -16.88
N ILE A 16 -10.78 12.83 -17.55
CA ILE A 16 -11.05 13.29 -18.92
C ILE A 16 -11.24 12.10 -19.87
N SER A 17 -10.36 11.09 -19.75
CA SER A 17 -10.47 9.87 -20.55
C SER A 17 -11.72 9.04 -20.23
N ALA A 18 -12.22 9.08 -18.99
CA ALA A 18 -13.42 8.35 -18.58
C ALA A 18 -14.71 9.10 -18.95
N GLY A 19 -14.71 10.43 -18.86
CA GLY A 19 -15.84 11.32 -19.18
C GLY A 19 -15.97 11.68 -20.66
N GLY A 20 -14.99 11.31 -21.50
CA GLY A 20 -15.04 11.50 -22.95
C GLY A 20 -14.84 12.95 -23.41
N ALA A 21 -14.26 13.81 -22.58
CA ALA A 21 -13.99 15.20 -22.92
C ALA A 21 -12.72 15.33 -23.79
N ASP A 22 -12.71 16.29 -24.72
CA ASP A 22 -11.58 16.54 -25.61
C ASP A 22 -10.41 17.20 -24.86
N VAL A 23 -9.29 16.48 -24.76
CA VAL A 23 -8.08 16.89 -24.02
C VAL A 23 -7.53 18.23 -24.54
N GLU A 24 -7.77 18.58 -25.80
CA GLU A 24 -7.25 19.78 -26.46
C GLU A 24 -7.84 21.10 -25.93
N THR A 25 -8.97 21.07 -25.23
CA THR A 25 -9.65 22.28 -24.70
C THR A 25 -9.62 22.38 -23.17
N THR A 26 -8.79 21.58 -22.50
CA THR A 26 -8.78 21.51 -21.04
C THR A 26 -8.06 22.70 -20.42
N GLU A 27 -8.73 23.42 -19.50
CA GLU A 27 -8.12 24.45 -18.67
C GLU A 27 -7.90 23.95 -17.24
N PHE A 28 -6.68 24.14 -16.74
CA PHE A 28 -6.24 23.65 -15.44
C PHE A 28 -5.90 24.84 -14.54
N VAL A 29 -6.74 25.08 -13.53
CA VAL A 29 -6.56 26.19 -12.59
C VAL A 29 -6.00 25.64 -11.28
N ILE A 30 -4.77 26.04 -10.96
CA ILE A 30 -3.96 25.42 -9.89
C ILE A 30 -3.92 26.25 -8.63
N GLU A 31 -3.79 27.57 -8.77
CA GLU A 31 -3.52 28.46 -7.65
C GLU A 31 -4.09 29.86 -7.95
N GLY A 32 -4.56 30.54 -6.89
CA GLY A 32 -5.15 31.87 -6.96
C GLY A 32 -6.67 31.87 -7.10
N ASP A 33 -7.24 33.08 -7.09
CA ASP A 33 -8.67 33.32 -7.29
C ASP A 33 -8.92 33.69 -8.74
N HIS A 34 -9.77 32.93 -9.42
CA HIS A 34 -10.10 33.16 -10.83
C HIS A 34 -11.61 33.25 -11.05
N GLU A 35 -12.03 34.22 -11.84
CA GLU A 35 -13.39 34.30 -12.36
C GLU A 35 -13.41 33.69 -13.77
N MET A 36 -14.27 32.70 -14.00
CA MET A 36 -14.43 32.12 -15.33
C MET A 36 -15.49 32.85 -16.13
N THR A 37 -15.04 33.54 -17.18
CA THR A 37 -15.89 34.12 -18.21
C THR A 37 -15.86 33.22 -19.45
N GLU A 38 -17.02 32.73 -19.87
CA GLU A 38 -17.28 31.88 -21.05
C GLU A 38 -16.17 30.85 -21.38
N HIS A 39 -16.17 29.68 -20.73
CA HIS A 39 -15.21 28.60 -21.01
C HIS A 39 -15.84 27.47 -21.83
N ARG A 40 -15.14 27.05 -22.90
CA ARG A 40 -15.48 25.90 -23.74
C ARG A 40 -14.40 24.83 -23.60
N GLY A 41 -14.68 23.81 -22.80
CA GLY A 41 -13.74 22.71 -22.54
C GLY A 41 -13.85 22.16 -21.13
N ALA A 42 -13.05 21.14 -20.82
CA ALA A 42 -12.99 20.58 -19.48
C ALA A 42 -12.25 21.54 -18.54
N LEU A 43 -12.86 21.89 -17.42
CA LEU A 43 -12.26 22.72 -16.37
C LEU A 43 -11.83 21.84 -15.21
N ILE A 44 -10.60 21.99 -14.75
CA ILE A 44 -10.12 21.28 -13.55
C ILE A 44 -9.70 22.31 -12.52
N VAL A 45 -10.34 22.23 -11.35
CA VAL A 45 -10.07 23.06 -10.18
C VAL A 45 -9.18 22.27 -9.23
N GLY A 46 -7.89 22.61 -9.26
CA GLY A 46 -6.88 22.13 -8.31
C GLY A 46 -6.95 22.93 -7.00
N ASP A 47 -5.82 23.29 -6.42
CA ASP A 47 -5.70 24.07 -5.17
C ASP A 47 -6.00 25.58 -5.37
N ALA A 48 -7.09 25.88 -6.09
CA ALA A 48 -7.50 27.23 -6.48
C ALA A 48 -8.95 27.52 -6.08
N THR A 49 -9.29 28.82 -6.06
CA THR A 49 -10.68 29.27 -5.98
C THR A 49 -11.14 29.64 -7.39
N VAL A 50 -12.16 28.98 -7.90
CA VAL A 50 -12.75 29.30 -9.20
C VAL A 50 -14.21 29.67 -9.02
N THR A 51 -14.58 30.88 -9.47
CA THR A 51 -15.95 31.39 -9.39
C THR A 51 -16.55 31.53 -10.79
N VAL A 52 -17.75 31.01 -11.00
CA VAL A 52 -18.58 31.23 -12.20
C VAL A 52 -19.60 32.32 -11.87
N PRO A 53 -19.45 33.56 -12.38
CA PRO A 53 -20.36 34.68 -12.10
C PRO A 53 -21.79 34.45 -12.63
N ALA A 54 -22.79 35.13 -12.05
CA ALA A 54 -24.21 34.95 -12.37
C ALA A 54 -24.61 35.11 -13.87
N ASN A 55 -23.82 35.84 -14.66
CA ASN A 55 -24.11 36.08 -16.08
C ASN A 55 -23.24 35.25 -17.03
N GLU A 56 -22.47 34.30 -16.50
CA GLU A 56 -21.52 33.50 -17.25
C GLU A 56 -21.95 32.04 -17.32
N ALA A 57 -21.51 31.36 -18.38
CA ALA A 57 -21.78 29.95 -18.62
C ALA A 57 -20.49 29.16 -18.90
N VAL A 58 -20.37 27.98 -18.30
CA VAL A 58 -19.30 27.01 -18.58
C VAL A 58 -19.90 25.82 -19.32
N SER A 59 -19.50 25.62 -20.57
CA SER A 59 -20.11 24.64 -21.48
C SER A 59 -19.45 23.25 -21.47
N GLY A 60 -18.57 22.96 -20.50
CA GLY A 60 -17.86 21.68 -20.42
C GLY A 60 -17.81 21.10 -19.01
N PRO A 61 -17.28 19.86 -18.87
CA PRO A 61 -17.26 19.17 -17.59
C PRO A 61 -16.27 19.83 -16.62
N VAL A 62 -16.64 19.88 -15.35
CA VAL A 62 -15.83 20.49 -14.28
C VAL A 62 -15.39 19.42 -13.28
N TYR A 63 -14.09 19.34 -13.00
CA TYR A 63 -13.52 18.42 -12.03
C TYR A 63 -12.92 19.19 -10.86
N VAL A 64 -13.45 19.00 -9.65
CA VAL A 64 -12.95 19.64 -8.42
C VAL A 64 -12.12 18.63 -7.62
N ILE A 65 -10.81 18.86 -7.53
CA ILE A 65 -9.84 17.90 -6.98
C ILE A 65 -8.97 18.56 -5.89
N GLY A 66 -9.57 19.42 -5.06
CA GLY A 66 -8.92 19.95 -3.85
C GLY A 66 -9.30 21.38 -3.48
N GLY A 67 -9.55 22.24 -4.46
CA GLY A 67 -9.83 23.66 -4.24
C GLY A 67 -11.31 23.97 -4.04
N GLU A 68 -11.64 25.23 -4.26
CA GLU A 68 -12.99 25.76 -4.06
C GLU A 68 -13.62 26.15 -5.40
N PHE A 69 -14.74 25.55 -5.75
CA PHE A 69 -15.52 25.91 -6.93
C PHE A 69 -16.83 26.57 -6.51
N ARG A 70 -17.00 27.85 -6.87
CA ARG A 70 -18.22 28.64 -6.59
C ARG A 70 -19.03 28.85 -7.86
N VAL A 71 -20.32 28.52 -7.82
CA VAL A 71 -21.22 28.64 -8.95
C VAL A 71 -22.35 29.62 -8.62
N GLN A 72 -22.32 30.79 -9.25
CA GLN A 72 -23.42 31.77 -9.26
C GLN A 72 -24.16 31.77 -10.62
N GLY A 73 -23.46 31.42 -11.70
CA GLY A 73 -23.99 31.35 -13.06
C GLY A 73 -24.46 29.95 -13.48
N THR A 74 -24.22 29.58 -14.73
CA THR A 74 -24.62 28.28 -15.28
C THR A 74 -23.44 27.39 -15.63
N VAL A 75 -23.45 26.14 -15.20
CA VAL A 75 -22.54 25.09 -15.66
C VAL A 75 -23.37 24.12 -16.48
N GLU A 76 -23.18 24.08 -17.80
CA GLU A 76 -23.98 23.25 -18.70
C GLU A 76 -23.52 21.78 -18.68
N GLY A 77 -22.25 21.53 -18.32
CA GLY A 77 -21.66 20.19 -18.24
C GLY A 77 -21.82 19.52 -16.88
N ASP A 78 -21.25 18.31 -16.79
CA ASP A 78 -21.20 17.53 -15.55
C ASP A 78 -20.16 18.09 -14.57
N VAL A 79 -20.46 18.06 -13.28
CA VAL A 79 -19.56 18.49 -12.20
C VAL A 79 -19.19 17.29 -11.35
N THR A 80 -17.92 16.90 -11.37
CA THR A 80 -17.41 15.80 -10.53
C THR A 80 -16.54 16.36 -9.41
N GLN A 81 -17.00 16.22 -8.17
CA GLN A 81 -16.27 16.62 -6.98
C GLN A 81 -15.62 15.40 -6.32
N LEU A 82 -14.29 15.33 -6.37
CA LEU A 82 -13.50 14.29 -5.70
C LEU A 82 -13.06 14.72 -4.30
N SER A 83 -12.71 15.99 -4.15
CA SER A 83 -12.22 16.61 -2.92
C SER A 83 -12.43 18.14 -3.00
N GLY A 84 -12.11 18.88 -1.94
CA GLY A 84 -12.27 20.34 -1.90
C GLY A 84 -13.66 20.81 -1.50
N SER A 85 -14.03 22.03 -1.89
CA SER A 85 -15.31 22.64 -1.57
C SER A 85 -16.09 23.04 -2.83
N LEU A 86 -17.34 22.60 -2.92
CA LEU A 86 -18.27 23.05 -3.95
C LEU A 86 -19.32 23.95 -3.30
N VAL A 87 -19.42 25.18 -3.75
CA VAL A 87 -20.43 26.14 -3.29
C VAL A 87 -21.31 26.52 -4.46
N VAL A 88 -22.60 26.19 -4.41
CA VAL A 88 -23.58 26.65 -5.41
C VAL A 88 -24.45 27.70 -4.73
N GLU A 89 -24.30 28.95 -5.15
CA GLU A 89 -24.98 30.10 -4.58
C GLU A 89 -26.39 30.28 -5.18
N ASP A 90 -27.11 31.28 -4.69
CA ASP A 90 -28.47 31.63 -5.15
C ASP A 90 -28.45 31.91 -6.66
N GLY A 91 -29.29 31.20 -7.42
CA GLY A 91 -29.35 31.31 -8.88
C GLY A 91 -28.33 30.49 -9.66
N GLY A 92 -27.44 29.75 -8.98
CA GLY A 92 -26.52 28.82 -9.62
C GLY A 92 -27.24 27.63 -10.27
N ILE A 93 -26.90 27.32 -11.51
CA ILE A 93 -27.50 26.23 -12.29
C ILE A 93 -26.43 25.23 -12.70
N ILE A 94 -26.59 23.96 -12.34
CA ILE A 94 -25.83 22.84 -12.88
C ILE A 94 -26.76 22.05 -13.82
N GLY A 95 -26.56 22.24 -15.12
CA GLY A 95 -27.35 21.63 -16.19
C GLY A 95 -27.06 20.14 -16.38
N GLY A 96 -25.85 19.68 -16.06
CA GLY A 96 -25.45 18.27 -16.09
C GLY A 96 -25.64 17.51 -14.77
N GLU A 97 -24.93 16.40 -14.63
CA GLU A 97 -24.88 15.60 -13.40
C GLU A 97 -23.85 16.19 -12.41
N LEU A 98 -24.27 16.39 -11.16
CA LEU A 98 -23.37 16.62 -10.04
C LEU A 98 -23.01 15.29 -9.38
N GLN A 99 -21.77 14.84 -9.56
CA GLN A 99 -21.22 13.64 -8.93
C GLN A 99 -20.33 14.02 -7.73
N HIS A 100 -20.84 13.79 -6.51
CA HIS A 100 -20.11 14.02 -5.27
C HIS A 100 -19.48 12.73 -4.75
N ILE A 101 -18.15 12.63 -4.77
CA ILE A 101 -17.37 11.49 -4.26
C ILE A 101 -16.75 11.81 -2.90
N GLY A 102 -16.33 13.06 -2.69
CA GLY A 102 -15.74 13.52 -1.43
C GLY A 102 -15.56 15.04 -1.37
N GLY A 103 -15.20 15.55 -0.20
CA GLY A 103 -15.08 16.99 0.07
C GLY A 103 -16.30 17.55 0.81
N SER A 104 -16.50 18.87 0.72
CA SER A 104 -17.66 19.56 1.30
C SER A 104 -18.50 20.21 0.20
N GLU A 105 -19.81 20.17 0.34
CA GLU A 105 -20.74 20.82 -0.58
C GLU A 105 -21.67 21.74 0.20
N VAL A 106 -21.84 22.98 -0.27
CA VAL A 106 -22.78 23.97 0.25
C VAL A 106 -23.65 24.40 -0.91
N LEU A 107 -24.91 23.97 -0.90
CA LEU A 107 -25.87 24.26 -1.96
C LEU A 107 -26.94 25.18 -1.40
N SER A 108 -27.22 26.28 -2.10
CA SER A 108 -28.37 27.13 -1.81
C SER A 108 -29.69 26.41 -2.08
N ASP A 109 -30.74 26.78 -1.34
CA ASP A 109 -32.12 26.33 -1.58
C ASP A 109 -32.66 26.78 -2.95
N GLU A 110 -32.07 27.80 -3.57
CA GLU A 110 -32.43 28.31 -4.90
C GLU A 110 -31.58 27.72 -6.04
N ALA A 111 -30.61 26.85 -5.72
CA ALA A 111 -29.76 26.21 -6.73
C ALA A 111 -30.55 25.17 -7.54
N VAL A 112 -30.35 25.17 -8.86
CA VAL A 112 -30.99 24.19 -9.77
C VAL A 112 -29.95 23.19 -10.23
N ILE A 113 -30.12 21.92 -9.85
CA ILE A 113 -29.22 20.83 -10.22
C ILE A 113 -30.06 19.75 -10.92
N THR A 114 -29.72 19.42 -12.17
CA THR A 114 -30.50 18.46 -12.98
C THR A 114 -30.48 17.07 -12.38
N GLU A 115 -29.29 16.54 -12.10
CA GLU A 115 -29.09 15.20 -11.54
C GLU A 115 -27.99 15.24 -10.49
N ARG A 116 -28.14 14.48 -9.40
CA ARG A 116 -27.16 14.43 -8.32
C ARG A 116 -26.92 13.01 -7.88
N THR A 117 -25.65 12.60 -7.94
CA THR A 117 -25.18 11.29 -7.50
C THR A 117 -24.14 11.46 -6.40
N THR A 118 -24.42 10.95 -5.22
CA THR A 118 -23.45 10.90 -4.12
C THR A 118 -22.85 9.51 -4.02
N VAL A 119 -21.57 9.38 -4.35
CA VAL A 119 -20.79 8.15 -4.18
C VAL A 119 -20.29 8.10 -2.74
N THR A 120 -21.07 7.48 -1.86
CA THR A 120 -20.62 7.26 -0.48
C THR A 120 -19.61 6.11 -0.48
N LEU A 121 -18.33 6.44 -0.35
CA LEU A 121 -17.31 5.45 -0.03
C LEU A 121 -17.49 5.06 1.44
N GLU A 122 -18.27 4.02 1.72
CA GLU A 122 -18.37 3.46 3.07
C GLU A 122 -16.98 3.00 3.52
N SER A 123 -16.34 3.80 4.38
CA SER A 123 -15.13 3.40 5.08
C SER A 123 -15.51 2.30 6.07
N ASN A 124 -15.44 1.05 5.60
CA ASN A 124 -15.45 -0.11 6.48
C ASN A 124 -14.12 -0.13 7.25
N GLU A 125 -13.98 0.73 8.26
CA GLU A 125 -12.88 0.61 9.21
C GLU A 125 -13.01 -0.77 9.87
N PRO A 126 -12.03 -1.67 9.65
CA PRO A 126 -12.09 -3.00 10.23
C PRO A 126 -12.24 -2.86 11.74
N GLY A 127 -13.26 -3.48 12.32
CA GLY A 127 -13.40 -3.52 13.77
C GLY A 127 -12.11 -4.04 14.43
N PRO A 128 -11.85 -3.74 15.72
CA PRO A 128 -10.57 -4.01 16.36
C PRO A 128 -10.16 -5.50 16.27
N ILE A 129 -11.12 -6.43 16.24
CA ILE A 129 -10.85 -7.86 16.06
C ILE A 129 -10.44 -8.19 14.62
N ALA A 130 -11.09 -7.56 13.63
CA ALA A 130 -10.80 -7.78 12.21
C ALA A 130 -9.40 -7.27 11.83
N ALA A 131 -8.92 -6.21 12.49
CA ALA A 131 -7.56 -5.70 12.31
C ALA A 131 -6.47 -6.74 12.66
N TYR A 132 -6.72 -7.60 13.66
CA TYR A 132 -5.77 -8.66 14.07
C TYR A 132 -6.01 -10.02 13.39
N ALA A 133 -7.15 -10.21 12.71
CA ALA A 133 -7.46 -11.44 12.00
C ALA A 133 -6.35 -11.93 11.04
N PRO A 134 -5.76 -11.08 10.16
CA PRO A 134 -4.70 -11.55 9.25
C PRO A 134 -3.43 -11.97 10.00
N PHE A 135 -3.10 -11.30 11.10
CA PHE A 135 -1.96 -11.65 11.93
C PHE A 135 -2.16 -13.01 12.62
N VAL A 136 -3.33 -13.22 13.23
CA VAL A 136 -3.68 -14.49 13.89
C VAL A 136 -3.71 -15.63 12.88
N LEU A 137 -4.32 -15.42 11.71
CA LEU A 137 -4.41 -16.42 10.65
C LEU A 137 -3.02 -16.79 10.11
N THR A 138 -2.18 -15.80 9.82
CA THR A 138 -0.79 -16.03 9.37
C THR A 138 0.02 -16.76 10.45
N THR A 139 -0.10 -16.35 11.71
CA THR A 139 0.59 -17.02 12.83
C THR A 139 0.17 -18.46 12.97
N LEU A 140 -1.14 -18.75 12.91
CA LEU A 140 -1.67 -20.11 12.97
C LEU A 140 -1.22 -20.95 11.78
N MET A 141 -1.25 -20.38 10.57
CA MET A 141 -0.78 -21.03 9.35
C MET A 141 0.70 -21.40 9.44
N LEU A 142 1.56 -20.46 9.87
CA LEU A 142 2.99 -20.70 10.05
C LEU A 142 3.27 -21.69 11.19
N ALA A 143 2.53 -21.63 12.29
CA ALA A 143 2.68 -22.56 13.41
C ALA A 143 2.31 -23.99 13.00
N LEU A 144 1.23 -24.18 12.24
CA LEU A 144 0.84 -25.48 11.69
C LEU A 144 1.85 -25.98 10.65
N ALA A 145 2.32 -25.11 9.76
CA ALA A 145 3.34 -25.44 8.77
C ALA A 145 4.66 -25.85 9.45
N GLY A 146 5.14 -25.08 10.41
CA GLY A 146 6.34 -25.37 11.19
C GLY A 146 6.22 -26.64 12.03
N ALA A 147 5.06 -26.86 12.67
CA ALA A 147 4.76 -28.11 13.37
C ALA A 147 4.76 -29.33 12.45
N GLY A 148 4.31 -29.18 11.20
CA GLY A 148 4.35 -30.23 10.18
C GLY A 148 5.75 -30.48 9.63
N LEU A 149 6.49 -29.41 9.36
CA LEU A 149 7.82 -29.46 8.77
C LEU A 149 8.85 -30.05 9.74
N SER A 150 8.86 -29.58 10.99
CA SER A 150 9.74 -30.10 12.06
C SER A 150 9.56 -31.58 12.32
N ARG A 151 8.35 -32.13 12.18
CA ARG A 151 8.10 -33.58 12.34
C ARG A 151 8.75 -34.42 11.23
N LYS A 152 8.85 -33.89 10.01
CA LYS A 152 9.33 -34.64 8.83
C LYS A 152 10.78 -34.35 8.47
N ARG A 153 11.28 -33.17 8.82
CA ARG A 153 12.52 -32.56 8.32
C ARG A 153 13.19 -31.68 9.38
N ASN A 154 13.36 -32.20 10.60
CA ASN A 154 14.06 -31.49 11.68
C ASN A 154 15.48 -31.07 11.28
N ALA A 155 16.24 -31.92 10.59
CA ALA A 155 17.60 -31.62 10.15
C ALA A 155 17.71 -30.34 9.31
N LEU A 156 16.70 -30.01 8.50
CA LEU A 156 16.71 -28.77 7.71
C LEU A 156 16.61 -27.54 8.60
N LEU A 157 15.77 -27.61 9.63
CA LEU A 157 15.58 -26.52 10.60
C LEU A 157 16.76 -26.41 11.57
N ASP A 158 17.41 -27.53 11.89
CA ASP A 158 18.64 -27.55 12.69
C ASP A 158 19.75 -26.79 11.96
N ASN A 159 19.97 -27.05 10.67
CA ASN A 159 20.99 -26.37 9.86
C ASN A 159 20.76 -24.85 9.77
N ILE A 160 19.52 -24.42 9.49
CA ILE A 160 19.16 -22.99 9.45
C ILE A 160 19.31 -22.36 10.83
N GLY A 161 18.94 -23.11 11.88
CA GLY A 161 19.06 -22.69 13.24
C GLY A 161 20.51 -22.49 13.69
N ALA A 162 21.40 -23.40 13.29
CA ALA A 162 22.85 -23.31 13.52
C ALA A 162 23.42 -22.06 12.85
N ALA A 163 23.15 -21.85 11.56
CA ALA A 163 23.59 -20.65 10.84
C ALA A 163 23.13 -19.34 11.49
N THR A 164 21.91 -19.33 12.05
CA THR A 164 21.35 -18.17 12.77
C THR A 164 22.05 -17.92 14.11
N ARG A 165 22.35 -18.97 14.89
CA ARG A 165 22.94 -18.85 16.23
C ARG A 165 24.46 -18.66 16.21
N GLU A 166 25.14 -19.38 15.32
CA GLU A 166 26.60 -19.45 15.26
C GLU A 166 27.16 -18.33 14.38
N HIS A 167 26.43 -17.97 13.33
CA HIS A 167 26.85 -16.96 12.36
C HIS A 167 25.78 -15.87 12.13
N PRO A 168 25.30 -15.18 13.19
CA PRO A 168 24.20 -14.21 13.09
C PRO A 168 24.56 -13.01 12.21
N LEU A 169 25.81 -12.53 12.29
CA LEU A 169 26.24 -11.36 11.53
C LEU A 169 26.35 -11.66 10.03
N ILE A 170 26.84 -12.85 9.65
CA ILE A 170 26.94 -13.28 8.25
C ILE A 170 25.54 -13.51 7.67
N SER A 171 24.66 -14.17 8.44
CA SER A 171 23.26 -14.37 8.04
C SER A 171 22.55 -13.03 7.85
N LEU A 172 22.76 -12.06 8.74
CA LEU A 172 22.17 -10.73 8.61
C LEU A 172 22.70 -9.96 7.39
N THR A 173 24.00 -10.00 7.10
CA THR A 173 24.58 -9.28 5.95
C THR A 173 24.13 -9.90 4.63
N VAL A 174 24.12 -11.23 4.52
CA VAL A 174 23.62 -11.93 3.33
C VAL A 174 22.13 -11.67 3.13
N GLY A 175 21.35 -11.74 4.21
CA GLY A 175 19.92 -11.39 4.17
C GLY A 175 19.68 -9.96 3.69
N ALA A 176 20.40 -8.98 4.26
CA ALA A 176 20.31 -7.58 3.85
C ALA A 176 20.68 -7.38 2.39
N LEU A 177 21.79 -7.98 1.93
CA LEU A 177 22.24 -7.91 0.54
C LEU A 177 21.19 -8.50 -0.40
N LEU A 178 20.63 -9.66 -0.07
CA LEU A 178 19.57 -10.29 -0.84
C LEU A 178 18.31 -9.45 -0.89
N SER A 179 17.86 -8.91 0.24
CA SER A 179 16.66 -8.08 0.29
C SER A 179 16.78 -6.84 -0.58
N VAL A 180 17.89 -6.11 -0.48
CA VAL A 180 18.13 -4.91 -1.32
C VAL A 180 18.24 -5.29 -2.80
N THR A 181 18.95 -6.38 -3.11
CA THR A 181 19.11 -6.88 -4.48
C THR A 181 17.78 -7.29 -5.08
N PHE A 182 16.99 -8.10 -4.37
CA PHE A 182 15.69 -8.59 -4.82
C PHE A 182 14.68 -7.45 -4.95
N LEU A 183 14.65 -6.52 -4.01
CA LEU A 183 13.81 -5.33 -4.12
C LEU A 183 14.14 -4.55 -5.39
N SER A 184 15.42 -4.29 -5.65
CA SER A 184 15.86 -3.56 -6.85
C SER A 184 15.52 -4.30 -8.14
N ILE A 185 15.78 -5.62 -8.20
CA ILE A 185 15.47 -6.47 -9.35
C ILE A 185 13.95 -6.49 -9.60
N PHE A 186 13.12 -6.72 -8.58
CA PHE A 186 11.68 -6.81 -8.74
C PHE A 186 11.07 -5.48 -9.16
N VAL A 187 11.57 -4.35 -8.65
CA VAL A 187 11.14 -3.01 -9.08
C VAL A 187 11.49 -2.79 -10.56
N PHE A 188 12.74 -3.06 -10.96
CA PHE A 188 13.15 -2.92 -12.35
C PHE A 188 12.33 -3.81 -13.29
N MET A 189 12.07 -5.03 -12.84
CA MET A 189 11.33 -6.03 -13.59
C MET A 189 9.84 -5.69 -13.69
N ALA A 190 9.25 -5.08 -12.65
CA ALA A 190 7.86 -4.61 -12.66
C ALA A 190 7.62 -3.48 -13.67
N PHE A 191 8.62 -2.63 -13.95
CA PHE A 191 8.49 -1.61 -15.01
C PHE A 191 8.34 -2.20 -16.41
N THR A 192 8.77 -3.45 -16.61
CA THR A 192 8.51 -4.19 -17.83
C THR A 192 7.23 -5.00 -17.68
N LEU A 193 6.15 -4.61 -18.36
CA LEU A 193 4.87 -5.34 -18.34
C LEU A 193 5.03 -6.85 -18.63
N ILE A 194 6.04 -7.21 -19.45
CA ILE A 194 6.35 -8.60 -19.82
C ILE A 194 6.88 -9.41 -18.64
N LEU A 195 7.66 -8.83 -17.72
CA LEU A 195 8.26 -9.57 -16.61
C LEU A 195 7.45 -9.43 -15.30
N LEU A 196 6.33 -8.71 -15.31
CA LEU A 196 5.39 -8.66 -14.19
C LEU A 196 5.03 -10.05 -13.63
N PRO A 197 4.75 -11.09 -14.44
CA PRO A 197 4.47 -12.43 -13.91
C PRO A 197 5.67 -13.02 -13.14
N VAL A 198 6.88 -12.77 -13.63
CA VAL A 198 8.12 -13.21 -12.97
C VAL A 198 8.30 -12.45 -11.66
N SER A 199 7.91 -11.18 -11.58
CA SER A 199 8.04 -10.36 -10.37
C SER A 199 7.10 -10.88 -9.29
N ILE A 200 5.87 -11.22 -9.66
CA ILE A 200 4.90 -11.83 -8.75
C ILE A 200 5.42 -13.17 -8.21
N LEU A 201 5.95 -14.04 -9.07
CA LEU A 201 6.53 -15.32 -8.65
C LEU A 201 7.76 -15.14 -7.75
N GLY A 202 8.62 -14.16 -8.07
CA GLY A 202 9.79 -13.81 -7.28
C GLY A 202 9.41 -13.30 -5.89
N LEU A 203 8.42 -12.39 -5.80
CA LEU A 203 7.88 -11.89 -4.55
C LEU A 203 7.23 -13.00 -3.73
N LEU A 204 6.45 -13.88 -4.36
CA LEU A 204 5.87 -15.04 -3.68
C LEU A 204 6.95 -15.97 -3.12
N THR A 205 8.00 -16.22 -3.89
CA THR A 205 9.14 -17.02 -3.44
C THR A 205 9.85 -16.34 -2.27
N GLY A 206 10.11 -15.04 -2.34
CA GLY A 206 10.67 -14.25 -1.25
C GLY A 206 9.83 -14.35 0.03
N LEU A 207 8.51 -14.23 -0.09
CA LEU A 207 7.58 -14.39 1.04
C LEU A 207 7.68 -15.79 1.67
N LEU A 208 7.78 -16.84 0.85
CA LEU A 208 7.95 -18.21 1.34
C LEU A 208 9.31 -18.42 2.04
N ILE A 209 10.38 -17.80 1.57
CA ILE A 209 11.70 -17.85 2.23
C ILE A 209 11.64 -17.16 3.59
N ILE A 210 11.02 -15.97 3.68
CA ILE A 210 10.83 -15.26 4.95
C ILE A 210 9.99 -16.10 5.92
N ALA A 211 8.87 -16.66 5.44
CA ALA A 211 8.04 -17.57 6.23
C ALA A 211 8.84 -18.77 6.77
N TYR A 212 9.72 -19.35 5.94
CA TYR A 212 10.58 -20.45 6.34
C TYR A 212 11.63 -20.03 7.39
N GLY A 213 12.21 -18.83 7.25
CA GLY A 213 13.10 -18.25 8.25
C GLY A 213 12.41 -18.05 9.62
N ILE A 214 11.17 -17.53 9.61
CA ILE A 214 10.36 -17.40 10.84
C ILE A 214 10.09 -18.78 11.47
N ILE A 215 9.81 -19.80 10.66
CA ILE A 215 9.62 -21.17 11.15
C ILE A 215 10.91 -21.71 11.79
N ALA A 216 12.09 -21.46 11.20
CA ALA A 216 13.37 -21.87 11.77
C ALA A 216 13.66 -21.15 13.10
N LEU A 217 13.41 -19.84 13.19
CA LEU A 217 13.50 -19.09 14.45
C LEU A 217 12.52 -19.64 15.50
N GLY A 218 11.30 -19.95 15.10
CA GLY A 218 10.29 -20.57 15.96
C GLY A 218 10.68 -21.98 16.41
N TYR A 219 11.35 -22.75 15.56
CA TYR A 219 11.90 -24.06 15.91
C TYR A 219 13.01 -23.93 16.96
N LEU A 220 13.94 -23.00 16.78
CA LEU A 220 14.99 -22.69 17.76
C LEU A 220 14.43 -22.24 19.12
N ALA A 221 13.41 -21.39 19.12
CA ALA A 221 12.71 -20.97 20.33
C ALA A 221 11.95 -22.15 20.97
N GLY A 222 11.32 -22.96 20.15
CA GLY A 222 10.55 -24.13 20.55
C GLY A 222 11.38 -25.21 21.23
N GLN A 223 12.64 -25.43 20.81
CA GLN A 223 13.55 -26.39 21.45
C GLN A 223 13.82 -26.10 22.93
N GLN A 224 13.64 -24.86 23.38
CA GLN A 224 13.78 -24.49 24.79
C GLN A 224 12.56 -24.88 25.63
N LEU A 225 11.43 -25.19 24.99
CA LEU A 225 10.22 -25.66 25.65
C LEU A 225 10.37 -27.14 26.01
N ASN A 226 10.10 -27.49 27.27
CA ASN A 226 10.24 -28.86 27.77
C ASN A 226 9.07 -29.77 27.35
N THR A 227 8.74 -29.79 26.06
CA THR A 227 7.61 -30.53 25.49
C THR A 227 8.10 -31.77 24.74
N SER A 228 7.45 -32.92 24.98
CA SER A 228 7.82 -34.21 24.36
C SER A 228 7.52 -34.31 22.86
N ARG A 229 6.73 -33.38 22.29
CA ARG A 229 6.34 -33.37 20.88
C ARG A 229 7.04 -32.21 20.15
N VAL A 230 8.05 -32.55 19.34
CA VAL A 230 8.83 -31.59 18.53
C VAL A 230 7.93 -30.63 17.75
N GLY A 231 6.90 -31.14 17.06
CA GLY A 231 6.00 -30.28 16.30
C GLY A 231 5.17 -29.31 17.15
N LEU A 232 4.75 -29.68 18.37
CA LEU A 232 4.07 -28.74 19.26
C LEU A 232 5.05 -27.68 19.78
N ALA A 233 6.26 -28.09 20.13
CA ALA A 233 7.32 -27.19 20.55
C ALA A 233 7.62 -26.14 19.48
N THR A 234 7.76 -26.55 18.21
CA THR A 234 7.94 -25.65 17.06
C THR A 234 6.75 -24.73 16.84
N GLY A 235 5.52 -25.28 16.87
CA GLY A 235 4.32 -24.46 16.68
C GLY A 235 4.18 -23.37 17.74
N LEU A 236 4.40 -23.72 19.01
CA LEU A 236 4.41 -22.75 20.12
C LEU A 236 5.57 -21.76 20.01
N GLY A 237 6.75 -22.21 19.56
CA GLY A 237 7.88 -21.33 19.32
C GLY A 237 7.62 -20.33 18.19
N VAL A 238 6.95 -20.74 17.11
CA VAL A 238 6.52 -19.82 16.03
C VAL A 238 5.52 -18.79 16.57
N VAL A 239 4.54 -19.21 17.36
CA VAL A 239 3.60 -18.29 18.02
C VAL A 239 4.37 -17.30 18.91
N ALA A 240 5.33 -17.78 19.69
CA ALA A 240 6.15 -16.93 20.56
C ALA A 240 6.97 -15.90 19.76
N ILE A 241 7.60 -16.31 18.66
CA ILE A 241 8.35 -15.40 17.76
C ILE A 241 7.41 -14.37 17.12
N MET A 242 6.26 -14.78 16.61
CA MET A 242 5.29 -13.86 16.00
C MET A 242 4.76 -12.84 17.01
N VAL A 243 4.42 -13.28 18.23
CA VAL A 243 4.01 -12.38 19.32
C VAL A 243 5.16 -11.46 19.72
N LEU A 244 6.39 -11.95 19.80
CA LEU A 244 7.57 -11.15 20.10
C LEU A 244 7.75 -10.04 19.04
N LEU A 245 7.67 -10.38 17.75
CA LEU A 245 7.75 -9.40 16.67
C LEU A 245 6.62 -8.37 16.75
N GLN A 246 5.41 -8.80 17.07
CA GLN A 246 4.26 -7.91 17.24
C GLN A 246 4.44 -6.93 18.40
N VAL A 247 4.96 -7.40 19.55
CA VAL A 247 5.22 -6.58 20.73
C VAL A 247 6.37 -5.59 20.48
N ILE A 248 7.44 -6.06 19.84
CA ILE A 248 8.58 -5.22 19.46
C ILE A 248 8.14 -4.12 18.49
N GLY A 249 7.25 -4.43 17.55
CA GLY A 249 6.68 -3.49 16.59
C GLY A 249 5.80 -2.38 17.19
N VAL A 250 5.47 -2.45 18.50
CA VAL A 250 4.77 -1.35 19.19
C VAL A 250 5.69 -0.13 19.39
N ILE A 251 7.00 -0.34 19.47
CA ILE A 251 7.98 0.74 19.65
C ILE A 251 8.41 1.24 18.26
N PRO A 252 8.04 2.47 17.85
CA PRO A 252 8.41 2.99 16.53
C PRO A 252 9.93 3.02 16.35
N ILE A 253 10.41 2.74 15.13
CA ILE A 253 11.82 2.75 14.72
C ILE A 253 12.65 1.60 15.34
N LEU A 254 12.66 1.46 16.66
CA LEU A 254 13.43 0.41 17.33
C LEU A 254 12.83 -0.97 17.06
N GLY A 255 11.50 -1.03 16.99
CA GLY A 255 10.77 -2.24 16.66
C GLY A 255 11.09 -2.75 15.26
N ASP A 256 11.06 -1.84 14.28
CA ASP A 256 11.34 -2.15 12.88
C ASP A 256 12.79 -2.56 12.67
N LEU A 257 13.74 -1.93 13.39
CA LEU A 257 15.15 -2.28 13.29
C LEU A 257 15.43 -3.69 13.82
N ILE A 258 14.89 -4.03 15.00
CA ILE A 258 15.08 -5.34 15.62
C ILE A 258 14.31 -6.41 14.84
N GLY A 259 13.03 -6.16 14.53
CA GLY A 259 12.19 -7.08 13.78
C GLY A 259 12.71 -7.31 12.37
N GLY A 260 13.05 -6.24 11.66
CA GLY A 260 13.69 -6.29 10.35
C GLY A 260 15.02 -7.04 10.40
N GLY A 261 15.87 -6.76 11.39
CA GLY A 261 17.12 -7.50 11.59
C GLY A 261 16.92 -9.00 11.78
N LEU A 262 15.90 -9.40 12.55
CA LEU A 262 15.55 -10.80 12.77
C LEU A 262 15.06 -11.48 11.49
N LEU A 263 14.23 -10.79 10.70
CA LEU A 263 13.72 -11.30 9.43
C LEU A 263 14.84 -11.42 8.38
N LEU A 264 15.73 -10.43 8.30
CA LEU A 264 16.90 -10.45 7.42
C LEU A 264 17.86 -11.58 7.82
N MET A 265 18.11 -11.75 9.11
CA MET A 265 18.94 -12.85 9.61
C MET A 265 18.33 -14.21 9.25
N GLY A 266 17.03 -14.40 9.45
CA GLY A 266 16.32 -15.62 9.04
C GLY A 266 16.38 -15.87 7.54
N LEU A 267 16.17 -14.82 6.73
CA LEU A 267 16.27 -14.88 5.26
C LEU A 267 17.68 -15.34 4.82
N GLY A 268 18.72 -14.71 5.36
CA GLY A 268 20.10 -15.04 5.00
C GLY A 268 20.50 -16.43 5.48
N ALA A 269 20.10 -16.85 6.68
CA ALA A 269 20.37 -18.19 7.18
C ALA A 269 19.73 -19.28 6.29
N VAL A 270 18.51 -19.06 5.80
CA VAL A 270 17.85 -19.97 4.84
C VAL A 270 18.66 -20.10 3.56
N VAL A 271 19.18 -18.99 3.02
CA VAL A 271 19.93 -19.03 1.75
C VAL A 271 21.34 -19.60 1.93
N LEU A 272 22.04 -19.23 3.00
CA LEU A 272 23.39 -19.73 3.32
C LEU A 272 23.43 -21.25 3.48
N THR A 273 22.36 -21.83 4.00
CA THR A 273 22.23 -23.28 4.22
C THR A 273 21.60 -24.01 3.03
N TYR A 274 21.41 -23.33 1.89
CA TYR A 274 20.69 -23.85 0.73
C TYR A 274 19.33 -24.46 1.12
N PHE A 275 18.51 -23.68 1.82
CA PHE A 275 17.21 -24.08 2.39
C PHE A 275 17.30 -25.15 3.49
N GLY A 276 18.42 -25.18 4.23
CA GLY A 276 18.70 -26.16 5.28
C GLY A 276 19.26 -27.48 4.77
N LEU A 277 19.59 -27.60 3.47
CA LEU A 277 20.16 -28.82 2.91
C LEU A 277 21.62 -29.02 3.29
N GLN A 278 22.33 -27.95 3.63
CA GLN A 278 23.73 -27.97 4.02
C GLN A 278 23.94 -27.17 5.30
N GLU A 279 24.83 -27.67 6.15
CA GLU A 279 25.37 -26.89 7.27
C GLU A 279 26.31 -25.81 6.72
N PHE A 280 26.24 -24.60 7.28
CA PHE A 280 27.09 -23.51 6.85
C PHE A 280 28.39 -23.54 7.64
N GLU A 281 29.49 -23.87 6.96
CA GLU A 281 30.85 -23.78 7.52
C GLU A 281 31.61 -22.63 6.84
N PRO A 282 32.04 -21.59 7.58
CA PRO A 282 32.84 -20.50 7.00
C PRO A 282 34.24 -21.01 6.61
N VAL A 283 34.76 -20.49 5.49
CA VAL A 283 36.11 -20.83 5.02
C VAL A 283 37.15 -20.40 6.06
N SER A 284 37.87 -21.36 6.64
CA SER A 284 39.02 -21.10 7.49
C SER A 284 40.19 -20.58 6.64
N LEU A 285 40.71 -19.39 6.97
CA LEU A 285 41.95 -18.91 6.38
C LEU A 285 43.10 -19.81 6.85
N PRO A 286 44.02 -20.22 5.95
CA PRO A 286 45.24 -20.88 6.39
C PRO A 286 46.03 -19.92 7.30
N GLU A 287 46.51 -20.43 8.44
CA GLU A 287 47.38 -19.70 9.37
C GLU A 287 48.70 -19.25 8.72
#